data_AF-A0A3E2CRP9-F1
#
_entry.id   AF-A0A3E2CRP9-F1
#
_cell.length_a   1.000
_cell.length_b   1.000
_cell.length_c   1.000
_cell.angle_alpha   90.00
_cell.angle_beta   90.00
_cell.angle_gamma   90.00
#
_symmetry.space_group_name_H-M   'P 1'
#
loop_
_entity.id
_entity.type
_entity.pdbx_description
1 polymer ?
#
loop_
_entity_poly.entity_id
_entity_poly.type
_entity_poly.pdbx_seq_one_letter_code
_entity_poly.pdbx_strand_id
1 'polypeptide(L)'
;SYIGDADLGEHTNIGGGTITANYDGVHKNHTTIGSGAHVGAGNLFVAPVTVGDDVTTGAGSVVRHDVPADSMVYSENTQHVVENWKPAWER
;
A
#
# COMPACT_ATOMS: atom_id res chain seq x y z
N SER A 1 -5.82 -8.18 5.64
CA SER A 1 -4.70 -7.97 4.71
C SER A 1 -4.48 -9.24 3.91
N TYR A 2 -3.95 -9.14 2.71
CA TYR A 2 -3.50 -10.27 1.89
C TYR A 2 -2.01 -10.10 1.59
N ILE A 3 -1.20 -11.06 2.02
CA ILE A 3 0.25 -11.05 1.81
C ILE A 3 0.59 -12.39 1.17
N GLY A 4 0.98 -12.37 -0.10
CA GLY A 4 1.28 -13.55 -0.90
C GLY A 4 2.47 -13.30 -1.81
N ASP A 5 3.32 -14.30 -1.96
CA ASP A 5 4.57 -14.22 -2.73
C ASP A 5 5.40 -13.00 -2.29
N ALA A 6 5.67 -12.91 -0.98
CA ALA A 6 6.35 -11.75 -0.39
C ALA A 6 7.29 -12.11 0.76
N ASP A 7 8.37 -11.33 0.86
CA ASP A 7 9.30 -11.32 2.00
C ASP A 7 9.10 -10.04 2.83
N LEU A 8 9.09 -10.20 4.15
CA LEU A 8 8.95 -9.11 5.11
C LEU A 8 10.10 -9.15 6.10
N GLY A 9 10.81 -8.02 6.23
CA GLY A 9 11.88 -7.85 7.20
C GLY A 9 11.36 -7.81 8.64
N GLU A 10 12.29 -7.96 9.57
CA GLU A 10 11.99 -7.98 11.00
C GLU A 10 11.40 -6.65 11.47
N HIS A 11 10.57 -6.69 12.51
CA HIS A 11 9.94 -5.50 13.10
C HIS A 11 9.06 -4.67 12.14
N THR A 12 8.74 -5.18 10.96
CA THR A 12 7.80 -4.57 10.02
C THR A 12 6.38 -4.59 10.57
N ASN A 13 5.69 -3.45 10.47
CA ASN A 13 4.26 -3.35 10.75
C ASN A 13 3.46 -3.30 9.45
N ILE A 14 2.46 -4.18 9.32
CA ILE A 14 1.53 -4.20 8.19
C ILE A 14 0.15 -3.72 8.64
N GLY A 15 -0.22 -2.52 8.16
CA GLY A 15 -1.55 -1.96 8.36
C GLY A 15 -2.67 -2.87 7.87
N GLY A 16 -3.81 -2.79 8.55
CA GLY A 16 -5.01 -3.54 8.20
C GLY A 16 -5.50 -3.18 6.79
N GLY A 17 -5.90 -4.18 6.02
CA GLY A 17 -6.41 -3.99 4.65
C GLY A 17 -5.32 -3.87 3.59
N THR A 18 -4.05 -3.99 3.95
CA THR A 18 -2.93 -4.02 2.99
C THR A 18 -2.94 -5.28 2.13
N ILE A 19 -2.60 -5.15 0.85
CA ILE A 19 -2.63 -6.21 -0.17
C ILE A 19 -1.34 -6.17 -1.00
N THR A 20 -0.67 -7.31 -1.15
CA THR A 20 0.35 -7.53 -2.20
C THR A 20 -0.33 -8.00 -3.47
N ALA A 21 -0.47 -7.13 -4.47
CA ALA A 21 -1.03 -7.47 -5.77
C ALA A 21 0.04 -8.21 -6.59
N ASN A 22 0.12 -9.52 -6.35
CA ASN A 22 1.15 -10.42 -6.85
C ASN A 22 0.81 -11.08 -8.19
N TYR A 23 -0.42 -11.03 -8.70
CA TYR A 23 -0.82 -11.72 -9.93
C TYR A 23 -1.23 -10.73 -11.04
N ASP A 24 -0.64 -10.87 -12.23
CA ASP A 24 -0.88 -9.98 -13.38
C ASP A 24 -1.93 -10.51 -14.37
N GLY A 25 -2.52 -11.67 -14.09
CA GLY A 25 -3.42 -12.38 -15.00
C GLY A 25 -2.78 -13.59 -15.69
N VAL A 26 -1.47 -13.77 -15.58
CA VAL A 26 -0.72 -14.92 -16.13
C VAL A 26 0.33 -15.43 -15.14
N HIS A 27 1.15 -14.55 -14.59
CA HIS A 27 2.26 -14.87 -13.70
C HIS A 27 2.09 -14.27 -12.30
N LYS A 28 2.74 -14.92 -11.35
CA LYS A 28 2.93 -14.39 -9.99
C LYS A 28 4.26 -13.65 -9.90
N ASN A 29 4.26 -12.53 -9.21
CA ASN A 29 5.37 -11.61 -9.02
C ASN A 29 5.62 -11.39 -7.52
N HIS A 30 6.87 -11.06 -7.17
CA HIS A 30 7.30 -11.00 -5.77
C HIS A 30 7.27 -9.58 -5.19
N THR A 31 6.86 -9.42 -3.93
CA THR A 31 7.00 -8.17 -3.17
C THR A 31 8.03 -8.34 -2.06
N THR A 32 8.98 -7.40 -1.94
CA THR A 32 9.93 -7.38 -0.82
C THR A 32 9.67 -6.14 0.02
N ILE A 33 9.52 -6.29 1.34
CA ILE A 33 9.41 -5.18 2.29
C ILE A 33 10.52 -5.34 3.33
N GLY A 34 11.38 -4.32 3.45
CA GLY A 34 12.51 -4.29 4.37
C GLY A 34 12.12 -4.27 5.84
N SER A 35 13.11 -4.37 6.71
CA SER A 35 12.95 -4.38 8.17
C SER A 35 12.56 -3.01 8.71
N GLY A 36 11.86 -2.95 9.84
CA GLY A 36 11.46 -1.70 10.48
C GLY A 36 10.41 -0.89 9.71
N ALA A 37 9.92 -1.37 8.57
CA ALA A 37 8.96 -0.64 7.76
C ALA A 37 7.61 -0.47 8.48
N HIS A 38 7.01 0.71 8.34
CA HIS A 38 5.69 1.04 8.88
C HIS A 38 4.69 1.25 7.74
N VAL A 39 3.94 0.19 7.41
CA VAL A 39 2.96 0.24 6.32
C VAL A 39 1.60 0.71 6.84
N GLY A 40 1.12 1.84 6.35
CA GLY A 40 -0.20 2.36 6.69
C GLY A 40 -1.34 1.41 6.30
N ALA A 41 -2.54 1.63 6.85
CA ALA A 41 -3.71 0.82 6.51
C ALA A 41 -4.08 0.93 5.02
N GLY A 42 -4.61 -0.14 4.44
CA GLY A 42 -5.19 -0.14 3.08
C GLY A 42 -4.19 0.07 1.95
N ASN A 43 -2.92 -0.29 2.12
CA ASN A 43 -1.93 -0.16 1.05
C ASN A 43 -2.10 -1.25 -0.03
N LEU A 44 -1.74 -0.93 -1.27
CA LEU A 44 -1.60 -1.88 -2.38
C LEU A 44 -0.15 -1.85 -2.88
N PHE A 45 0.56 -2.97 -2.76
CA PHE A 45 1.89 -3.15 -3.36
C PHE A 45 1.74 -3.89 -4.68
N VAL A 46 1.95 -3.21 -5.80
CA VAL A 46 1.87 -3.83 -7.13
C VAL A 46 3.21 -4.51 -7.43
N ALA A 47 3.23 -5.84 -7.38
CA ALA A 47 4.45 -6.61 -7.61
C ALA A 47 4.81 -6.67 -9.11
N PRO A 48 6.10 -6.74 -9.46
CA PRO A 48 7.25 -6.78 -8.56
C PRO A 48 7.59 -5.41 -7.99
N VAL A 49 7.86 -5.35 -6.68
CA VAL A 49 8.27 -4.11 -6.00
C VAL A 49 9.09 -4.40 -4.74
N THR A 50 10.14 -3.60 -4.53
CA THR A 50 11.00 -3.62 -3.35
C THR A 50 10.82 -2.35 -2.54
N VAL A 51 10.49 -2.49 -1.26
CA VAL A 51 10.44 -1.42 -0.27
C VAL A 51 11.62 -1.61 0.67
N GLY A 52 12.47 -0.60 0.79
CA GLY A 52 13.65 -0.63 1.65
C GLY A 52 13.33 -0.68 3.14
N ASP A 53 14.38 -0.82 3.94
CA ASP A 53 14.29 -0.79 5.41
C ASP A 53 13.81 0.58 5.91
N ASP A 54 13.15 0.59 7.06
CA ASP A 54 12.68 1.79 7.77
C ASP A 54 11.75 2.70 6.94
N VAL A 55 11.14 2.18 5.87
CA VAL A 55 10.18 2.94 5.06
C VAL A 55 8.85 3.12 5.79
N THR A 56 8.30 4.33 5.74
CA THR A 56 6.91 4.60 6.14
C THR A 56 6.01 4.76 4.92
N THR A 57 4.89 4.04 4.86
CA THR A 57 3.88 4.26 3.81
C THR A 57 2.69 5.05 4.34
N GLY A 58 2.20 6.01 3.56
CA GLY A 58 0.92 6.67 3.83
C GLY A 58 -0.25 5.66 3.74
N ALA A 59 -1.29 5.86 4.55
CA ALA A 59 -2.50 5.04 4.45
C ALA A 59 -3.15 5.18 3.06
N GLY A 60 -3.67 4.06 2.53
CA GLY A 60 -4.35 4.03 1.23
C GLY A 60 -3.44 4.18 0.01
N SER A 61 -2.12 4.06 0.18
CA SER A 61 -1.18 4.25 -0.94
C SER A 61 -1.15 3.05 -1.89
N VAL A 62 -0.93 3.32 -3.18
CA VAL A 62 -0.67 2.32 -4.20
C VAL A 62 0.79 2.45 -4.66
N VAL A 63 1.64 1.56 -4.16
CA VAL A 63 3.08 1.54 -4.41
C VAL A 63 3.36 0.67 -5.64
N ARG A 64 3.91 1.29 -6.70
CA ARG A 64 4.16 0.65 -8.00
C ARG A 64 5.64 0.59 -8.39
N HIS A 65 6.49 1.27 -7.62
CA HIS A 65 7.90 1.44 -7.90
C HIS A 65 8.68 1.22 -6.61
N ASP A 66 9.93 0.83 -6.76
CA ASP A 66 10.80 0.60 -5.63
C ASP A 66 10.94 1.85 -4.77
N VAL A 67 10.99 1.64 -3.46
CA VAL A 67 11.05 2.69 -2.46
C VAL A 67 12.38 2.55 -1.72
N PRO A 68 13.25 3.58 -1.74
CA PRO A 68 14.53 3.51 -1.04
C PRO A 68 14.32 3.43 0.48
N ALA A 69 15.30 2.87 1.18
CA ALA A 69 15.28 2.81 2.65
C ALA A 69 15.22 4.21 3.29
N ASP A 70 14.77 4.29 4.54
CA ASP A 70 14.65 5.52 5.34
C ASP A 70 13.88 6.63 4.60
N SER A 71 12.75 6.27 4.00
CA SER A 71 11.93 7.20 3.23
C SER A 71 10.44 7.05 3.52
N MET A 72 9.67 8.09 3.18
CA MET A 72 8.22 8.04 3.19
C MET A 72 7.68 8.00 1.77
N VAL A 73 6.79 7.05 1.49
CA VAL A 73 6.05 6.96 0.22
C VAL A 73 4.56 7.11 0.48
N TYR A 74 3.86 7.88 -0.34
CA TYR A 74 2.40 7.94 -0.30
C TYR A 74 1.83 8.22 -1.69
N SER A 75 0.57 7.83 -1.89
CA SER A 75 -0.18 8.28 -3.06
C SER A 75 -0.95 9.55 -2.70
N GLU A 76 -0.67 10.65 -3.39
CA GLU A 76 -1.43 11.89 -3.22
C GLU A 76 -2.84 11.71 -3.78
N ASN A 77 -3.83 11.71 -2.89
CA ASN A 77 -5.25 11.80 -3.22
C ASN A 77 -5.86 12.86 -2.32
N THR A 78 -5.99 14.08 -2.85
CA THR A 78 -6.66 15.17 -2.14
C THR A 78 -8.11 14.78 -1.86
N GLN A 79 -8.57 15.01 -0.63
CA GLN A 79 -9.96 14.78 -0.28
C GLN A 79 -10.86 15.75 -1.04
N HIS A 80 -11.85 15.23 -1.76
CA HIS A 80 -12.93 16.01 -2.36
C HIS A 80 -14.23 15.76 -1.60
N VAL A 81 -14.92 16.84 -1.24
CA VAL A 81 -16.21 16.79 -0.56
C VAL A 81 -17.29 17.23 -1.54
N VAL A 82 -18.25 16.35 -1.81
CA VAL A 82 -19.49 16.70 -2.51
C VAL A 82 -20.58 16.82 -1.48
N GLU A 83 -20.85 18.06 -1.07
CA GLU A 83 -21.99 18.34 -0.19
C GLU A 83 -23.30 18.01 -0.90
N ASN A 84 -24.35 17.72 -0.15
CA ASN A 84 -25.69 17.57 -0.71
C ASN A 84 -25.83 16.41 -1.73
N TRP A 85 -25.00 15.36 -1.64
CA TRP A 85 -24.94 14.23 -2.61
C TRP A 85 -26.28 13.58 -2.91
N LYS A 86 -27.10 13.33 -1.89
CA LYS A 86 -28.43 12.75 -2.09
C LYS A 86 -29.36 13.78 -2.74
N PRO A 87 -30.21 13.36 -3.71
CA PRO A 87 -31.27 14.21 -4.21
C PRO A 87 -32.11 14.80 -3.08
N ALA A 88 -32.63 16.02 -3.24
CA ALA A 88 -33.41 16.68 -2.19
C ALA A 88 -34.64 15.88 -1.74
N TRP A 89 -35.19 15.03 -2.62
CA TRP A 89 -36.32 14.16 -2.33
C TRP A 89 -35.95 12.85 -1.61
N GLU A 90 -34.65 12.52 -1.45
CA GLU A 90 -34.14 11.37 -0.65
C GLU A 90 -33.49 11.78 0.68
N ARG A 91 -33.42 13.07 0.99
CA ARG A 91 -32.85 13.59 2.24
C ARG A 91 -33.87 13.66 3.36
#